data_AF-Q4RCA8-F1
#
_entry.id   AF-Q4RCA8-F1
#
_cell.length_a   1.000
_cell.length_b   1.000
_cell.length_c   1.000
_cell.angle_alpha   90.00
_cell.angle_beta   90.00
_cell.angle_gamma   90.00
#
_symmetry.space_group_name_H-M   'P 1'
#
loop_
_entity.id
_entity.type
_entity.pdbx_description
1 polymer ?
#
loop_
_entity_poly.entity_id
_entity_poly.type
_entity_poly.pdbx_seq_one_letter_code
_entity_poly.pdbx_strand_id
1 'polypeptide(L)'
;AREENVATFRGSEYFCYDLSQNPIQSSSDEITLSFKTWQRNGLILHTGKSADYVNLALKDGAVSLVINLGSGAFEAIVEPVNGKFNDNSWHDVKVTRNLRQVS
;
A
#
# COMPACT_ATOMS: atom_id res chain seq x y z
N ALA A 1 -14.65 4.38 -22.66
CA ALA A 1 -14.42 4.57 -21.21
C ALA A 1 -13.27 3.65 -20.82
N ARG A 2 -12.30 4.11 -20.03
CA ARG A 2 -11.22 3.23 -19.55
C ARG A 2 -11.86 2.26 -18.54
N GLU A 3 -11.77 0.96 -18.76
CA GLU A 3 -12.30 -0.02 -17.80
C GLU A 3 -11.54 0.10 -16.48
N GLU A 4 -12.28 0.25 -15.39
CA GLU A 4 -11.73 0.25 -14.03
C GLU A 4 -11.71 -1.19 -13.50
N ASN A 5 -10.56 -1.61 -12.98
CA ASN A 5 -10.42 -2.93 -12.35
C ASN A 5 -10.71 -2.81 -10.85
N VAL A 6 -11.95 -3.12 -10.45
CA VAL A 6 -12.40 -3.01 -9.05
C VAL A 6 -12.65 -4.39 -8.46
N ALA A 7 -12.16 -4.61 -7.24
CA ALA A 7 -12.41 -5.81 -6.44
C ALA A 7 -12.98 -5.43 -5.06
N THR A 8 -13.85 -6.28 -4.51
CA THR A 8 -14.38 -6.13 -3.14
C THR A 8 -13.80 -7.20 -2.23
N PHE A 9 -13.20 -6.78 -1.12
CA PHE A 9 -12.65 -7.66 -0.09
C PHE A 9 -13.52 -7.55 1.17
N ARG A 10 -13.93 -8.70 1.72
CA ARG A 10 -14.81 -8.81 2.90
C ARG A 10 -14.06 -9.28 4.15
N GLY A 11 -12.77 -9.58 4.02
CA GLY A 11 -11.86 -9.91 5.11
C GLY A 11 -11.22 -11.29 5.01
N SER A 12 -11.69 -12.13 4.09
CA SER A 12 -11.17 -13.49 3.84
C SER A 12 -10.50 -13.66 2.48
N GLU A 13 -10.68 -12.69 1.58
CA GLU A 13 -10.16 -12.71 0.23
C GLU A 13 -8.85 -11.93 0.14
N TYR A 14 -7.97 -12.33 -0.77
CA TYR A 14 -6.76 -11.60 -1.11
C TYR A 14 -6.29 -12.03 -2.50
N PHE A 15 -5.49 -11.18 -3.13
CA PHE A 15 -4.71 -11.58 -4.30
C PHE A 15 -3.33 -12.04 -3.87
N CYS A 16 -2.83 -13.07 -4.55
CA CYS A 16 -1.48 -13.57 -4.40
C CYS A 16 -0.85 -13.63 -5.79
N TYR A 17 0.27 -12.94 -5.98
CA TYR A 17 1.02 -12.95 -7.21
C TYR A 17 2.40 -13.56 -6.96
N ASP A 18 2.73 -14.62 -7.69
CA ASP A 18 4.01 -15.30 -7.53
C ASP A 18 5.12 -14.59 -8.30
N LEU A 19 6.06 -14.02 -7.54
CA LEU A 19 7.26 -13.33 -8.05
C LEU A 19 8.48 -14.26 -8.14
N SER A 20 8.34 -15.57 -7.88
CA SER A 20 9.45 -16.52 -7.90
C SER A 20 10.16 -16.56 -9.26
N GLN A 21 9.40 -16.46 -10.35
CA GLN A 21 9.93 -16.49 -11.73
C GLN A 21 10.49 -15.14 -12.17
N ASN A 22 9.90 -14.04 -11.70
CA ASN A 22 10.31 -12.68 -12.05
C ASN A 22 10.42 -11.84 -10.77
N PRO A 23 11.52 -11.98 -10.01
CA PRO A 23 11.72 -11.23 -8.79
C PRO A 23 11.77 -9.72 -9.06
N ILE A 24 11.20 -8.92 -8.16
CA ILE A 24 11.31 -7.47 -8.23
C ILE A 24 12.72 -7.08 -7.80
N GLN A 25 13.47 -6.44 -8.71
CA GLN A 25 14.77 -5.82 -8.46
C GLN A 25 14.73 -4.41 -9.03
N SER A 26 14.54 -3.40 -8.19
CA SER A 26 14.31 -2.03 -8.65
C SER A 26 15.10 -1.00 -7.85
N SER A 27 15.54 0.05 -8.53
CA SER A 27 16.10 1.27 -7.93
C SER A 27 15.07 2.39 -7.79
N SER A 28 13.94 2.31 -8.49
CA SER A 28 12.80 3.23 -8.42
C SER A 28 11.49 2.48 -8.65
N ASP A 29 10.42 2.88 -7.94
CA ASP A 29 9.09 2.28 -8.02
C ASP A 29 7.98 3.34 -7.95
N GLU A 30 6.83 3.01 -8.50
CA GLU A 30 5.57 3.73 -8.30
C GLU A 30 4.45 2.73 -8.02
N ILE A 31 3.67 2.96 -6.96
CA ILE A 31 2.47 2.20 -6.61
C ILE A 31 1.30 3.18 -6.58
N THR A 32 0.26 2.91 -7.37
CA THR A 32 -0.97 3.70 -7.40
C THR A 32 -2.19 2.81 -7.22
N LEU A 33 -3.08 3.20 -6.32
CA LEU A 33 -4.38 2.55 -6.12
C LEU A 33 -5.37 3.53 -5.52
N SER A 34 -6.64 3.16 -5.54
CA SER A 34 -7.69 3.82 -4.77
C SER A 34 -8.31 2.81 -3.82
N PHE A 35 -8.67 3.23 -2.61
CA PHE A 35 -9.39 2.38 -1.66
C PHE A 35 -10.66 3.06 -1.17
N LYS A 36 -11.61 2.23 -0.72
CA LYS A 36 -12.88 2.64 -0.13
C LYS A 36 -13.25 1.65 0.97
N THR A 37 -13.45 2.13 2.19
CA THR A 37 -13.72 1.26 3.34
C THR A 37 -14.43 1.99 4.48
N TRP A 38 -15.09 1.22 5.35
CA TRP A 38 -15.54 1.66 6.68
C TRP A 38 -14.57 1.25 7.80
N GLN A 39 -13.70 0.27 7.53
CA GLN A 39 -12.80 -0.31 8.52
C GLN A 39 -11.64 0.63 8.81
N ARG A 40 -11.23 0.71 10.09
CA ARG A 40 -10.07 1.51 10.50
C ARG A 40 -8.73 0.81 10.27
N ASN A 41 -8.77 -0.51 10.21
CA ASN A 41 -7.59 -1.36 10.10
C ASN A 41 -7.78 -2.33 8.93
N GLY A 42 -6.76 -2.44 8.09
CA GLY A 42 -6.78 -3.37 6.96
C GLY A 42 -5.50 -3.32 6.15
N LEU A 43 -4.95 -4.49 5.83
CA LEU A 43 -3.85 -4.59 4.87
C LEU A 43 -4.35 -4.23 3.48
N ILE A 44 -3.62 -3.38 2.76
CA ILE A 44 -3.93 -3.03 1.36
C ILE A 44 -3.01 -3.84 0.44
N LEU A 45 -1.70 -3.78 0.68
CA LEU A 45 -0.71 -4.51 -0.12
C LEU A 45 0.53 -4.84 0.74
N HIS A 46 1.08 -6.03 0.50
CA HIS A 46 2.37 -6.42 1.03
C HIS A 46 3.16 -7.21 -0.01
N THR A 47 4.45 -6.90 -0.14
CA THR A 47 5.40 -7.70 -0.90
C THR A 47 6.74 -7.73 -0.17
N GLY A 48 7.50 -8.79 -0.38
CA GLY A 48 8.80 -9.01 0.24
C GLY A 48 8.79 -10.01 1.40
N LYS A 49 9.99 -10.32 1.89
CA LYS A 49 10.26 -11.23 3.00
C LYS A 49 11.51 -10.73 3.74
N SER A 50 11.64 -11.10 5.01
CA SER A 50 12.82 -10.78 5.83
C SER A 50 13.11 -9.26 5.87
N ALA A 51 14.23 -8.80 5.30
CA ALA A 51 14.68 -7.42 5.43
C ALA A 51 14.30 -6.52 4.24
N ASP A 52 13.73 -7.07 3.17
CA ASP A 52 13.30 -6.32 1.98
C ASP A 52 11.79 -6.46 1.83
N TYR A 53 11.06 -5.39 2.09
CA TYR A 53 9.60 -5.39 2.00
C TYR A 53 8.99 -4.00 1.80
N VAL A 54 7.78 -4.01 1.23
CA VAL A 54 6.85 -2.89 1.22
C VAL A 54 5.57 -3.34 1.92
N ASN A 55 5.06 -2.52 2.84
CA ASN A 55 3.79 -2.73 3.50
C ASN A 55 2.97 -1.44 3.44
N LEU A 56 1.79 -1.52 2.82
CA LEU A 56 0.82 -0.44 2.76
C LEU A 56 -0.48 -0.93 3.42
N ALA A 57 -0.95 -0.21 4.43
CA ALA A 57 -2.12 -0.58 5.19
C ALA A 57 -2.88 0.66 5.69
N LEU A 58 -4.13 0.47 6.06
CA LEU A 58 -4.81 1.40 6.96
C LEU A 58 -4.56 0.94 8.40
N LYS A 59 -4.10 1.85 9.26
CA LYS A 59 -3.85 1.62 10.68
C LYS A 59 -4.53 2.72 11.49
N ASP A 60 -5.49 2.32 12.32
CA ASP A 60 -6.32 3.21 13.14
C ASP A 60 -6.96 4.38 12.36
N GLY A 61 -7.26 4.16 11.08
CA GLY A 61 -7.89 5.15 10.18
C GLY A 61 -6.89 6.06 9.43
N ALA A 62 -5.58 5.90 9.64
CA ALA A 62 -4.52 6.57 8.91
C ALA A 62 -3.89 5.63 7.87
N VAL A 63 -3.37 6.19 6.77
CA VAL A 63 -2.61 5.41 5.78
C VAL A 63 -1.19 5.22 6.31
N SER A 64 -0.77 3.97 6.47
CA SER A 64 0.55 3.58 6.97
C SER A 64 1.35 2.93 5.86
N LEU A 65 2.56 3.46 5.61
CA LEU A 65 3.53 2.91 4.66
C LEU A 65 4.81 2.53 5.41
N VAL A 66 5.30 1.32 5.18
CA VAL A 66 6.61 0.87 5.64
C VAL A 66 7.38 0.30 4.46
N ILE A 67 8.60 0.80 4.23
CA ILE A 67 9.51 0.30 3.19
C ILE A 67 10.84 -0.03 3.83
N ASN A 68 11.32 -1.26 3.68
CA ASN A 68 12.67 -1.66 4.08
C ASN A 68 13.40 -2.21 2.86
N LEU A 69 14.64 -1.74 2.66
CA LEU A 69 15.55 -2.14 1.58
C LEU A 69 16.80 -2.83 2.16
N GLY A 70 16.62 -3.67 3.19
CA GLY A 70 17.68 -4.47 3.79
C GLY A 70 18.54 -3.79 4.84
N SER A 71 18.35 -2.49 5.11
CA SER A 71 19.25 -1.70 5.97
C SER A 71 18.55 -0.72 6.92
N GLY A 72 17.25 -0.93 7.14
CA GLY A 72 16.43 -0.08 8.00
C GLY A 72 15.15 0.33 7.29
N ALA A 73 14.06 0.38 8.05
CA ALA A 73 12.76 0.74 7.53
C ALA A 73 12.58 2.27 7.47
N PHE A 74 12.02 2.75 6.37
CA PHE A 74 11.30 4.00 6.29
C PHE A 74 9.85 3.76 6.72
N GLU A 75 9.34 4.60 7.61
CA GLU A 75 7.95 4.56 8.07
C GLU A 75 7.30 5.92 7.83
N ALA A 76 6.12 5.92 7.22
CA ALA A 76 5.30 7.11 7.05
C ALA A 76 3.86 6.81 7.44
N ILE A 77 3.25 7.75 8.14
CA ILE A 77 1.83 7.72 8.49
C ILE A 77 1.21 9.02 7.96
N VAL A 78 0.18 8.87 7.15
CA VAL A 78 -0.62 9.98 6.64
C VAL A 78 -1.95 9.94 7.34
N GLU A 79 -2.18 10.95 8.18
CA GLU A 79 -3.47 11.18 8.82
C GLU A 79 -4.38 12.02 7.91
N PRO A 80 -5.71 11.84 7.97
CA PRO A 80 -6.63 12.68 7.23
C PRO A 80 -6.59 14.11 7.78
N VAL A 81 -6.32 15.11 6.92
CA VAL A 81 -6.30 16.53 7.31
C VAL A 81 -7.71 17.02 7.69
N ASN A 82 -8.72 16.58 6.93
CA ASN A 82 -10.13 16.84 7.20
C ASN A 82 -10.92 15.54 6.98
N GLY A 83 -11.77 15.15 7.93
CA GLY A 83 -12.61 13.97 7.81
C GLY A 83 -11.89 12.67 8.19
N LYS A 84 -12.15 11.59 7.45
CA LYS A 84 -11.65 10.23 7.73
C LYS A 84 -11.38 9.51 6.43
N PHE A 85 -10.35 8.68 6.38
CA PHE A 85 -10.12 7.78 5.24
C PHE A 85 -11.07 6.59 5.21
N ASN A 86 -11.65 6.22 6.35
CA ASN A 86 -12.62 5.13 6.46
C ASN A 86 -14.08 5.64 6.44
N ASP A 87 -14.38 6.57 5.52
CA ASP A 87 -15.68 7.23 5.34
C ASP A 87 -16.52 6.61 4.20
N ASN A 88 -16.06 5.50 3.62
CA ASN A 88 -16.66 4.84 2.45
C ASN A 88 -16.76 5.73 1.20
N SER A 89 -15.89 6.72 1.10
CA SER A 89 -15.53 7.40 -0.13
C SER A 89 -14.29 6.75 -0.76
N TRP A 90 -14.04 7.05 -2.03
CA TRP A 90 -12.79 6.67 -2.69
C TRP A 90 -11.68 7.64 -2.30
N HIS A 91 -10.53 7.10 -1.94
CA HIS A 91 -9.30 7.84 -1.65
C HIS A 91 -8.16 7.30 -2.50
N ASP A 92 -7.43 8.21 -3.14
CA ASP A 92 -6.28 7.85 -3.98
C ASP A 92 -5.00 7.82 -3.16
N VAL A 93 -4.19 6.79 -3.41
CA VAL A 93 -2.85 6.64 -2.83
C VAL A 93 -1.86 6.52 -3.98
N LYS A 94 -0.82 7.36 -3.92
CA LYS A 94 0.35 7.27 -4.78
C LYS A 94 1.58 7.21 -3.89
N VAL A 95 2.38 6.17 -4.05
CA VAL A 95 3.69 6.03 -3.42
C VAL A 95 4.74 6.02 -4.50
N THR A 96 5.75 6.85 -4.34
CA THR A 96 6.88 6.96 -5.26
C THR A 96 8.17 6.75 -4.51
N ARG A 97 9.06 5.95 -5.08
CA ARG A 97 10.39 5.70 -4.52
C ARG A 97 11.44 5.96 -5.58
N ASN A 98 12.47 6.72 -5.21
CA ASN A 98 13.70 6.87 -5.99
C ASN A 98 14.89 6.63 -5.06
N LEU A 99 15.61 5.52 -5.27
CA LEU A 99 16.64 5.02 -4.35
C LEU A 99 16.07 4.92 -2.91
N ARG A 100 16.58 5.71 -1.97
CA ARG A 100 16.10 5.76 -0.58
C ARG A 100 15.07 6.87 -0.31
N GLN A 101 14.80 7.73 -1.29
CA GLN A 101 13.79 8.78 -1.15
C GLN A 101 12.41 8.19 -1.42
N VAL A 102 11.47 8.46 -0.51
CA VAL A 102 10.07 8.05 -0.60
C VAL A 102 9.20 9.31 -0.52
N SER A 103 8.19 9.40 -1.39
CA SER A 103 7.16 10.45 -1.40
C SER A 103 5.78 9.91 -1.73
#